data_AF-A0A9D2M6W9-F1
#
_entry.id   AF-A0A9D2M6W9-F1
#
_cell.length_a   1.000
_cell.length_b   1.000
_cell.length_c   1.000
_cell.angle_alpha   90.00
_cell.angle_beta   90.00
_cell.angle_gamma   90.00
#
_symmetry.space_group_name_H-M   'P 1'
#
loop_
_entity.id
_entity.type
_entity.pdbx_description
1 polymer ?
#
loop_
_entity_poly.entity_id
_entity_poly.type
_entity_poly.pdbx_seq_one_letter_code
_entity_poly.pdbx_strand_id
1 'polypeptide(L)' 'LIRSTTPGLEADKHGCLITNGPDGLTSRPFVYAGGDAVTGAATVILAMGAGKEAAKAIDKAIREKDGEKA' A
#
# COMPACT_ATOMS: atom_id res chain seq x y z
N LEU A 1 15.44 4.70 -4.26
CA LEU A 1 14.83 5.34 -5.45
C LEU A 1 13.40 5.79 -5.18
N ILE A 2 12.45 4.86 -4.94
CA ILE A 2 11.02 5.22 -4.77
C ILE A 2 10.80 6.29 -3.68
N ARG A 3 11.37 6.12 -2.49
CA ARG A 3 11.29 7.12 -1.40
C ARG A 3 11.96 8.46 -1.71
N SER A 4 12.98 8.47 -2.57
CA SER A 4 13.78 9.66 -2.87
C SER A 4 13.23 10.48 -4.03
N THR A 5 12.41 9.88 -4.89
CA THR A 5 11.85 10.53 -6.08
C THR A 5 10.34 10.78 -5.97
N THR A 6 9.71 10.36 -4.87
CA THR A 6 8.25 10.44 -4.68
C THR A 6 7.93 11.28 -3.44
N PRO A 7 7.70 12.59 -3.59
CA PRO A 7 7.26 13.43 -2.48
C PRO A 7 5.95 12.93 -1.87
N GLY A 8 5.80 13.10 -0.56
CA GLY A 8 4.61 12.68 0.19
C GLY A 8 4.47 11.17 0.39
N LEU A 9 5.49 10.38 0.04
CA LEU A 9 5.56 8.95 0.31
C LEU A 9 6.63 8.68 1.38
N GLU A 10 6.16 8.45 2.60
CA GLU A 10 7.01 8.18 3.75
C GLU A 10 7.57 6.75 3.74
N ALA A 11 8.79 6.63 4.25
CA ALA A 11 9.48 5.37 4.43
C ALA A 11 10.20 5.36 5.79
N ASP A 12 10.38 4.18 6.36
CA ASP A 12 11.12 3.99 7.59
C ASP A 12 12.64 4.13 7.40
N LYS A 13 13.38 3.97 8.50
CA LYS A 13 14.86 4.02 8.49
C LYS A 13 15.51 2.92 7.63
N HIS A 14 14.80 1.83 7.36
CA HIS A 14 15.25 0.72 6.52
C HIS A 14 14.89 0.93 5.04
N GLY A 15 14.03 1.90 4.74
CA GLY A 15 13.55 2.19 3.40
C GLY A 15 12.29 1.45 3.00
N CYS A 16 11.63 0.78 3.94
CA CYS A 16 10.32 0.19 3.74
C CYS A 16 9.26 1.28 3.78
N LEU A 17 8.25 1.18 2.92
CA LEU A 17 7.14 2.14 2.84
C LEU A 17 6.25 2.01 4.08
N ILE A 18 5.88 3.15 4.65
CA ILE A 18 4.97 3.18 5.79
C ILE A 18 3.53 3.13 5.28
N THR A 19 2.74 2.19 5.84
CA THR A 19 1.31 2.06 5.57
C THR A 19 0.48 2.41 6.80
N ASN A 20 -0.71 2.94 6.58
CA ASN A 20 -1.66 3.40 7.60
C ASN A 20 -2.60 2.28 8.09
N GLY A 21 -2.42 1.05 7.61
CA GLY A 21 -3.30 -0.06 7.93
C GLY A 21 -2.98 -1.35 7.16
N PRO A 22 -3.78 -2.41 7.40
CA PRO A 22 -3.66 -3.70 6.73
C PRO A 22 -4.10 -3.68 5.26
N ASP A 23 -4.81 -2.63 4.85
CA ASP A 23 -5.19 -2.35 3.47
C ASP A 23 -4.02 -1.88 2.60
N GLY A 24 -2.87 -1.59 3.21
CA GLY A 24 -1.66 -1.18 2.52
C GLY A 24 -1.67 0.29 2.07
N LEU A 25 -2.65 1.11 2.48
CA LEU A 25 -2.66 2.53 2.09
C LEU A 25 -1.44 3.24 2.69
N THR A 26 -0.67 3.92 1.85
CA THR A 26 0.52 4.66 2.30
C THR A 26 0.15 6.05 2.82
N SER A 27 1.15 6.80 3.29
CA SER A 27 1.02 8.24 3.59
C SER A 27 0.54 9.08 2.40
N ARG A 28 0.67 8.59 1.16
CA ARG A 28 0.14 9.24 -0.03
C ARG A 28 -1.24 8.68 -0.41
N PRO A 29 -2.26 9.54 -0.58
CA PRO A 29 -3.58 9.11 -1.03
C PRO A 29 -3.53 8.35 -2.36
N PHE A 30 -4.36 7.31 -2.49
CA PHE A 30 -4.45 6.42 -3.66
C PHE A 30 -3.14 5.67 -4.01
N VAL A 31 -2.17 5.63 -3.10
CA VAL A 31 -0.94 4.85 -3.25
C VAL A 31 -0.92 3.76 -2.19
N TYR A 32 -0.79 2.51 -2.65
CA TYR A 32 -0.83 1.33 -1.81
C TYR A 32 0.47 0.53 -1.93
N ALA A 33 0.86 -0.15 -0.86
CA ALA A 33 2.06 -0.98 -0.79
C ALA A 33 1.82 -2.24 0.04
N GLY A 34 2.53 -3.32 -0.29
CA GLY A 34 2.48 -4.59 0.43
C GLY A 34 3.71 -5.45 0.16
N GLY A 35 3.83 -6.55 0.90
CA GLY A 35 4.96 -7.48 0.81
C GLY A 35 6.27 -6.84 1.27
N ASP A 36 7.39 -7.27 0.67
CA ASP A 36 8.74 -6.86 1.07
C ASP A 36 8.98 -5.35 1.03
N ALA A 37 8.21 -4.62 0.23
CA ALA A 37 8.28 -3.16 0.18
C ALA A 37 7.82 -2.49 1.49
N VAL A 38 7.05 -3.19 2.33
CA VAL A 38 6.49 -2.70 3.60
C VAL A 38 7.09 -3.43 4.79
N THR A 39 7.24 -4.75 4.72
CA THR A 39 7.69 -5.58 5.85
C THR A 39 9.19 -5.87 5.84
N GLY A 40 9.91 -5.55 4.76
CA GLY A 40 11.20 -6.18 4.46
C GLY A 40 11.02 -7.67 4.13
N ALA A 41 12.15 -8.39 4.01
CA ALA A 41 12.17 -9.79 3.56
C ALA A 41 11.15 -10.67 4.32
N ALA A 42 10.12 -11.12 3.60
CA ALA A 42 9.05 -11.97 4.12
C ALA A 42 8.83 -13.19 3.23
N THR A 43 7.72 -13.89 3.46
CA THR A 43 7.32 -15.05 2.65
C THR A 43 6.38 -14.63 1.52
N VAL A 44 6.40 -15.40 0.43
CA VAL A 44 5.53 -15.16 -0.74
C VAL A 44 4.04 -15.13 -0.34
N ILE A 45 3.62 -16.01 0.57
CA ILE A 45 2.21 -16.07 1.01
C ILE A 45 1.76 -14.78 1.71
N LEU A 46 2.64 -14.13 2.47
CA LEU A 46 2.34 -12.85 3.13
C LEU A 46 2.29 -11.72 2.11
N ALA A 47 3.21 -11.70 1.14
CA ALA A 47 3.16 -10.72 0.05
C ALA A 47 1.87 -10.83 -0.78
N MET A 48 1.43 -12.06 -1.08
CA MET A 48 0.17 -12.32 -1.78
C MET A 48 -1.04 -11.90 -0.93
N GLY A 49 -1.02 -12.15 0.38
CA GLY A 49 -2.06 -11.70 1.32
C GLY A 49 -2.20 -10.17 1.34
N ALA A 50 -1.08 -9.47 1.47
CA ALA A 50 -1.05 -8.01 1.43
C ALA A 50 -1.56 -7.46 0.08
N GLY A 51 -1.18 -8.10 -1.03
CA GLY A 51 -1.68 -7.74 -2.36
C GLY A 51 -3.20 -7.90 -2.50
N LYS A 52 -3.78 -8.94 -1.89
CA LYS A 52 -5.23 -9.15 -1.90
C LYS A 52 -5.99 -8.07 -1.13
N GLU A 53 -5.49 -7.67 0.04
CA GLU A 53 -6.13 -6.61 0.83
C GLU A 53 -5.99 -5.24 0.16
N ALA A 54 -4.82 -4.94 -0.40
CA ALA A 54 -4.61 -3.73 -1.19
C ALA A 54 -5.55 -3.66 -2.41
N ALA A 55 -5.73 -4.77 -3.14
CA ALA A 55 -6.64 -4.82 -4.28
C ALA A 55 -8.09 -4.50 -3.89
N LYS A 56 -8.59 -5.05 -2.77
CA LYS A 56 -9.94 -4.73 -2.26
C LYS A 56 -10.08 -3.26 -1.90
N ALA A 57 -9.05 -2.68 -1.27
CA ALA A 57 -9.05 -1.28 -0.87
C ALA A 57 -9.01 -0.33 -2.08
N ILE A 58 -8.23 -0.68 -3.11
CA ILE A 58 -8.17 0.03 -4.39
C ILE A 58 -9.54 0.00 -5.08
N ASP A 59 -10.15 -1.19 -5.21
CA ASP A 59 -11.47 -1.34 -5.82
C ASP A 59 -12.53 -0.49 -5.10
N LYS A 60 -12.57 -0.58 -3.77
CA LYS A 60 -13.47 0.22 -2.94
C LYS A 60 -13.25 1.73 -3.16
N ALA A 61 -12.00 2.20 -3.12
CA ALA A 61 -11.68 3.61 -3.27
C ALA A 61 -12.05 4.16 -4.66
N ILE A 62 -11.90 3.35 -5.71
CA ILE A 62 -12.31 3.71 -7.08
C ILE A 62 -13.83 3.76 -7.17
N ARG A 63 -14.54 2.74 -6.68
CA ARG A 63 -16.02 2.71 -6.67
C ARG A 63 -16.63 3.90 -5.93
N GLU A 64 -16.11 4.20 -4.74
CA GLU A 64 -16.54 5.35 -3.94
C GLU A 64 -16.31 6.68 -4.67
N LYS A 65 -15.18 6.80 -5.39
CA LYS A 65 -14.87 7.97 -6.22
C LYS A 65 -15.83 8.11 -7.40
N ASP A 66 -16.23 7.01 -8.02
CA ASP A 66 -17.12 6.98 -9.18
C ASP A 66 -18.61 7.03 -8.78
N GLY A 67 -18.91 7.10 -7.48
CA GLY A 67 -20.27 7.19 -6.94
C GLY A 67 -21.03 5.87 -6.91
N GLU A 68 -20.35 4.75 -7.17
CA GLU A 68 -20.90 3.41 -7.01
C GLU A 68 -20.88 3.04 -5.53
N LYS A 69 -22.06 2.73 -4.95
CA LYS A 69 -22.11 2.16 -3.60
C LYS A 69 -21.49 0.76 -3.64
N ALA A 70 -20.42 0.57 -2.87
CA ALA A 70 -19.75 -0.71 -2.67
C ALA A 70 -20.69 -1.78 -2.09
#